data_AF-A0ABD6Y5K7-F1
#
_entry.id   AF-A0ABD6Y5K7-F1
#
_cell.length_a   1.000
_cell.length_b   1.000
_cell.length_c   1.000
_cell.angle_alpha   90.00
_cell.angle_beta   90.00
_cell.angle_gamma   90.00
#
_symmetry.space_group_name_H-M   'P 1'
#
loop_
_entity.id
_entity.type
_entity.pdbx_description
1 polymer ?
#
loop_
_entity_poly.entity_id
_entity_poly.type
_entity_poly.pdbx_seq_one_letter_code
_entity_poly.pdbx_strand_id
1 'polypeptide(L)' 'MEDFDLNAKHAIEQFGWSIETFDNADYYRYNEIMKAKEHKERPADPLAAIAGIRMAQAKRKGGVKRG' A
#
# COMPACT_ATOMS: atom_id res chain seq x y z
N MET A 1 1.66 30.10 4.70
CA MET A 1 2.02 30.45 3.30
C MET A 1 3.40 29.88 2.98
N GLU A 2 4.41 30.13 3.81
CA GLU A 2 5.76 29.52 3.67
C GLU A 2 5.80 27.99 3.51
N ASP A 3 5.00 27.23 4.27
CA ASP A 3 4.99 25.75 4.13
C ASP A 3 4.46 25.27 2.77
N PHE A 4 3.61 26.07 2.12
CA PHE A 4 3.06 25.74 0.80
C PHE A 4 4.07 26.04 -0.30
N ASP A 5 4.80 27.16 -0.19
CA ASP A 5 5.89 27.52 -1.11
C ASP A 5 7.06 26.53 -1.01
N LEU A 6 7.37 26.05 0.20
CA LEU A 6 8.37 25.00 0.41
C LEU A 6 7.95 23.68 -0.24
N ASN A 7 6.68 23.31 -0.13
CA ASN A 7 6.13 22.14 -0.81
C ASN A 7 6.20 22.30 -2.34
N ALA A 8 5.84 23.47 -2.85
CA ALA A 8 5.93 23.81 -4.28
C ALA A 8 7.36 23.65 -4.81
N LYS A 9 8.33 24.22 -4.08
CA LYS A 9 9.75 24.09 -4.41
C LYS A 9 10.16 22.62 -4.52
N HIS A 10 9.85 21.80 -3.52
CA HIS A 10 10.19 20.38 -3.55
C HIS A 10 9.48 19.63 -4.68
N ALA A 11 8.21 19.94 -4.95
CA ALA A 11 7.47 19.29 -6.02
C ALA A 11 8.08 19.56 -7.41
N ILE A 12 8.52 20.80 -7.62
CA ILE A 12 9.20 21.21 -8.84
C ILE A 12 10.59 20.57 -8.95
N GLU A 13 11.41 20.62 -7.89
CA GLU A 13 12.79 20.11 -7.91
C GLU A 13 12.86 18.58 -7.98
N GLN A 14 11.99 17.87 -7.26
CA GLN A 14 12.07 16.41 -7.09
C GLN A 14 11.21 15.64 -8.09
N PHE A 15 10.00 16.13 -8.37
CA PHE A 15 9.07 15.44 -9.26
C PHE A 15 8.99 16.08 -10.65
N GLY A 16 9.69 17.22 -10.86
CA GLY A 16 9.68 17.93 -12.13
C GLY A 16 8.34 18.55 -12.46
N TRP A 17 7.50 18.83 -11.46
CA TRP A 17 6.19 19.42 -11.70
C TRP A 17 6.33 20.85 -12.22
N SER A 18 5.46 21.24 -13.15
CA SER A 18 5.28 22.66 -13.46
C SER A 18 4.52 23.34 -12.31
N ILE A 19 4.67 24.67 -12.20
CA ILE A 19 3.90 25.48 -11.25
C ILE A 19 2.39 25.25 -11.45
N GLU A 20 1.92 25.24 -12.70
CA GLU A 20 0.52 24.97 -13.03
C GLU A 20 0.06 23.58 -12.57
N THR A 21 0.91 22.55 -12.71
CA THR A 21 0.59 21.20 -12.24
C THR A 21 0.45 21.18 -10.72
N PHE A 22 1.35 21.87 -10.02
CA PHE A 22 1.30 22.00 -8.58
C PHE A 22 0.00 22.68 -8.14
N ASP A 23 -0.26 23.89 -8.62
CA ASP A 23 -1.42 24.70 -8.21
C ASP A 23 -2.77 24.02 -8.45
N ASN A 24 -2.86 23.15 -9.47
CA ASN A 24 -4.08 22.42 -9.83
C ASN A 24 -4.11 20.96 -9.36
N ALA A 25 -3.10 20.49 -8.61
CA ALA A 25 -3.02 19.10 -8.18
C ALA A 25 -4.10 18.75 -7.14
N ASP A 26 -4.65 17.54 -7.24
CA ASP A 26 -5.41 16.94 -6.14
C ASP A 26 -4.43 16.41 -5.08
N TYR A 27 -4.07 17.28 -4.14
CA TYR A 27 -3.15 16.93 -3.05
C TYR A 27 -3.70 15.86 -2.11
N TYR A 28 -5.02 15.72 -2.00
CA TYR A 28 -5.60 14.64 -1.19
C TYR A 28 -5.29 13.30 -1.85
N ARG A 29 -5.60 13.17 -3.15
CA ARG A 29 -5.32 11.95 -3.91
C ARG A 29 -3.82 11.65 -4.02
N TYR A 30 -3.01 12.68 -4.24
CA TYR A 30 -1.54 12.55 -4.25
C TYR A 30 -1.02 11.95 -2.93
N ASN A 31 -1.48 12.49 -1.79
CA ASN A 31 -1.08 11.98 -0.48
C ASN A 31 -1.57 10.54 -0.24
N GLU A 32 -2.73 10.15 -0.75
CA GLU A 32 -3.18 8.74 -0.68
C GLU A 32 -2.27 7.81 -1.49
N ILE A 33 -1.87 8.22 -2.70
CA ILE A 33 -0.97 7.44 -3.55
C ILE A 33 0.39 7.29 -2.87
N MET A 34 0.95 8.37 -2.32
CA MET A 34 2.24 8.32 -1.62
C MET A 34 2.22 7.51 -0.32
N LYS A 35 1.04 7.36 0.30
CA LYS A 35 0.85 6.48 1.48
C LYS A 35 0.56 5.02 1.11
N ALA A 36 0.42 4.69 -0.18
CA ALA A 36 0.10 3.34 -0.61
C ALA A 36 1.24 2.38 -0.22
N LYS A 37 0.89 1.35 0.56
CA LYS A 37 1.83 0.31 0.98
C LYS A 37 2.05 -0.72 -0.11
N GLU A 38 3.28 -1.24 -0.19
CA GLU A 38 3.60 -2.41 -1.02
C GLU A 38 2.73 -3.59 -0.64
N HIS A 39 2.47 -4.50 -1.59
CA HIS A 39 1.56 -5.62 -1.36
C HIS A 39 1.96 -6.46 -0.13
N LYS A 40 3.26 -6.67 0.07
CA LYS A 40 3.84 -7.39 1.22
C LYS A 40 3.65 -6.70 2.57
N GLU A 41 3.42 -5.39 2.57
CA GLU A 41 3.27 -4.56 3.78
C GLU A 41 1.81 -4.25 4.11
N ARG A 42 0.89 -4.64 3.23
CA ARG A 42 -0.55 -4.54 3.47
C ARG A 42 -0.94 -5.54 4.55
N PRO A 43 -1.89 -5.19 5.44
CA PRO A 43 -2.41 -6.13 6.41
C PRO A 43 -2.99 -7.33 5.66
N ALA A 44 -2.54 -8.53 6.00
CA ALA A 44 -3.13 -9.76 5.50
C ALA A 44 -4.54 -9.90 6.06
N ASP A 45 -5.50 -10.27 5.22
CA ASP A 45 -6.85 -10.59 5.69
C ASP A 45 -6.77 -11.74 6.72
N PRO A 46 -7.18 -11.52 7.98
CA PRO A 46 -7.12 -12.56 9.00
C PRO A 46 -7.95 -13.79 8.63
N LEU A 47 -9.04 -13.63 7.86
CA LEU A 47 -9.86 -14.75 7.41
C LEU A 47 -9.12 -15.61 6.39
N ALA A 48 -8.38 -14.99 5.47
CA ALA A 48 -7.53 -15.70 4.51
C ALA A 48 -6.43 -16.50 5.24
N ALA A 49 -5.83 -15.91 6.29
CA ALA A 49 -4.85 -16.60 7.13
C ALA A 49 -5.45 -17.81 7.86
N ILE A 50 -6.63 -17.64 8.49
CA ILE A 50 -7.35 -18.73 9.18
C ILE A 50 -7.75 -19.85 8.20
N ALA A 51 -8.23 -19.50 7.01
CA ALA A 51 -8.58 -20.46 5.98
C ALA A 51 -7.36 -21.28 5.54
N GLY A 52 -6.20 -20.63 5.32
CA GLY A 52 -4.94 -21.29 5.00
C GLY A 52 -4.50 -22.28 6.09
N ILE A 53 -4.62 -21.91 7.36
CA ILE A 53 -4.29 -22.78 8.51
C ILE A 53 -5.19 -24.02 8.52
N ARG A 54 -6.51 -23.85 8.35
CA ARG A 54 -7.47 -24.97 8.32
C ARG A 54 -7.19 -25.93 7.16
N MET A 55 -6.89 -25.42 5.98
CA MET A 55 -6.53 -26.23 4.81
C MET A 55 -5.24 -27.04 5.06
N ALA A 56 -4.22 -26.42 5.67
CA ALA A 56 -2.98 -27.09 6.03
C ALA A 56 -3.18 -28.18 7.11
N GLN A 57 -4.12 -27.99 8.04
CA GLN A 57 -4.49 -29.00 9.04
C GLN A 57 -5.27 -30.17 8.41
N ALA A 58 -6.19 -29.89 7.48
CA ALA A 58 -6.95 -30.91 6.77
C ALA A 58 -6.04 -31.82 5.93
N LYS A 59 -5.07 -31.23 5.21
CA LYS A 59 -4.07 -31.98 4.42
C LYS A 59 -3.20 -32.89 5.29
N ARG A 60 -2.80 -32.41 6.48
CA ARG A 60 -2.04 -33.23 7.46
C ARG A 60 -2.85 -34.40 8.00
N LYS A 61 -4.15 -34.22 8.29
CA LYS A 61 -5.04 -35.30 8.73
C LYS A 61 -5.37 -36.29 7.61
N GLY A 62 -5.50 -35.82 6.37
CA GLY A 62 -5.80 -36.66 5.20
C GLY A 62 -4.61 -37.50 4.69
N GLY A 63 -3.38 -37.12 5.02
CA GLY A 63 -2.17 -37.88 4.67
C GLY A 63 -1.84 -39.05 5.61
N VAL A 64 -2.60 -39.25 6.70
CA VAL A 64 -2.39 -40.35 7.65
C VAL A 64 -3.36 -41.49 7.33
N LYS A 65 -3.07 -42.24 6.28
CA LYS A 65 -3.58 -43.59 5.95
C LYS A 65 -2.65 -44.15 4.85
N ARG A 66 -1.96 -45.28 4.98
CA ARG A 66 -2.09 -46.48 5.82
C ARG A 66 -0.72 -47.15 5.93
N GLY A 67 -0.34 -47.57 7.14
CA GLY A 67 0.39 -48.83 7.32
C GLY A 67 -0.61 -49.97 7.47
#